data_AF-A0A7J2YFC6-F1
#
_entry.id   AF-A0A7J2YFC6-F1
#
_cell.length_a   1.000
_cell.length_b   1.000
_cell.length_c   1.000
_cell.angle_alpha   90.00
_cell.angle_beta   90.00
_cell.angle_gamma   90.00
#
_symmetry.space_group_name_H-M   'P 1'
#
loop_
_entity.id
_entity.type
_entity.pdbx_description
1 polymer ?
#
loop_
_entity_poly.entity_id
_entity_poly.type
_entity_poly.pdbx_seq_one_letter_code
_entity_poly.pdbx_strand_id
1 'polypeptide(L)'
;MSNKEVDRIRKYIENVNLVLNKLKKERYEDERVEKLIKLSESYCSDAKFYFEKGDYITSLTCIAYAEGLLDCLKFLNMINFEWENEEMKKLHNKVLVAGTFDIIHPGHIWLIKKAKEYGRVIVIVATDSNVKRLKGRNPILPSSQRLEVVKSIKYVDEAILGSDDEDILKKVEEIKPN
;
A
#
# COMPACT_ATOMS: atom_id res chain seq x y z
N MET A 1 16.38 -7.02 -11.49
CA MET A 1 15.73 -6.31 -10.37
C MET A 1 16.67 -5.22 -9.85
N SER A 2 16.11 -4.11 -9.36
CA SER A 2 16.84 -3.05 -8.67
C SER A 2 17.21 -3.46 -7.24
N ASN A 3 18.27 -2.85 -6.67
CA ASN A 3 18.68 -3.11 -5.27
C ASN A 3 17.54 -2.91 -4.28
N LYS A 4 16.67 -1.91 -4.52
CA LYS A 4 15.50 -1.62 -3.69
C LYS A 4 14.48 -2.76 -3.69
N GLU A 5 14.28 -3.44 -4.82
CA GLU A 5 13.35 -4.57 -4.93
C GLU A 5 13.93 -5.81 -4.24
N VAL A 6 15.23 -6.05 -4.37
CA VAL A 6 15.91 -7.16 -3.68
C VAL A 6 15.85 -6.98 -2.16
N ASP A 7 16.12 -5.76 -1.67
CA ASP A 7 16.00 -5.44 -0.25
C ASP A 7 14.58 -5.62 0.27
N ARG A 8 13.57 -5.31 -0.55
CA ARG A 8 12.16 -5.54 -0.20
C ARG A 8 11.84 -7.03 -0.02
N ILE A 9 12.32 -7.90 -0.92
CA ILE A 9 12.12 -9.35 -0.78
C ILE A 9 12.78 -9.87 0.49
N ARG A 10 14.01 -9.42 0.79
CA ARG A 10 14.69 -9.80 2.04
C ARG A 10 13.85 -9.47 3.26
N LYS A 11 13.29 -8.25 3.31
CA LYS A 11 12.40 -7.82 4.40
C LYS A 11 11.12 -8.66 4.49
N TYR A 12 10.52 -9.05 3.38
CA TYR A 12 9.37 -9.97 3.38
C TYR A 12 9.73 -11.30 4.04
N ILE A 13 10.85 -11.89 3.63
CA ILE A 13 11.33 -13.16 4.17
C ILE A 13 11.56 -13.07 5.68
N GLU A 14 12.24 -12.01 6.13
CA GLU A 14 12.52 -11.78 7.55
C GLU A 14 11.23 -11.64 8.38
N ASN A 15 10.25 -10.86 7.89
CA ASN A 15 8.98 -10.65 8.58
C ASN A 15 8.16 -11.93 8.74
N VAL A 16 7.98 -12.68 7.65
CA VAL A 16 7.26 -13.96 7.69
C VAL A 16 7.96 -14.93 8.62
N ASN A 17 9.28 -14.99 8.59
CA ASN A 17 10.04 -15.84 9.50
C ASN A 17 9.85 -15.45 10.98
N LEU A 18 9.79 -14.16 11.30
CA LEU A 18 9.52 -13.66 12.66
C LEU A 18 8.13 -14.08 13.14
N VAL A 19 7.10 -13.92 12.30
CA VAL A 19 5.73 -14.34 12.61
C VAL A 19 5.66 -15.85 12.84
N LEU A 20 6.21 -16.65 11.92
CA LEU A 20 6.24 -18.11 12.04
C LEU A 20 6.92 -18.57 13.33
N ASN A 21 8.02 -17.93 13.73
CA ASN A 21 8.72 -18.25 14.98
C ASN A 21 7.89 -17.95 16.24
N LYS A 22 6.94 -17.00 16.18
CA LYS A 22 5.98 -16.74 17.27
C LYS A 22 4.88 -17.80 17.27
N LEU A 23 4.26 -18.04 16.11
CA LEU A 23 3.17 -19.01 15.95
C LEU A 23 3.58 -20.44 16.35
N LYS A 24 4.84 -20.83 16.09
CA LYS A 24 5.42 -22.11 16.55
C LYS A 24 5.33 -22.37 18.05
N LYS A 25 5.23 -21.32 18.87
CA LYS A 25 5.21 -21.42 20.33
C LYS A 25 3.80 -21.58 20.88
N GLU A 26 2.80 -21.44 20.02
CA GLU A 26 1.38 -21.56 20.38
C GLU A 26 0.88 -22.98 20.15
N ARG A 27 -0.28 -23.30 20.73
CA ARG A 27 -1.01 -24.55 20.47
C ARG A 27 -2.33 -24.20 19.81
N TYR A 28 -2.70 -25.00 18.81
CA TYR A 28 -3.93 -24.79 18.05
C TYR A 28 -4.86 -25.99 18.24
N GLU A 29 -6.15 -25.74 18.39
CA GLU A 29 -7.16 -26.80 18.56
C GLU A 29 -7.40 -27.57 17.25
N ASP A 30 -7.28 -26.87 16.11
CA ASP A 30 -7.49 -27.43 14.78
C ASP A 30 -6.16 -27.82 14.13
N GLU A 31 -5.96 -29.12 13.93
CA GLU A 31 -4.76 -29.69 13.29
C GLU A 31 -4.49 -29.11 11.88
N ARG A 32 -5.53 -28.61 11.19
CA ARG A 32 -5.38 -27.95 9.88
C ARG A 32 -4.57 -26.66 9.98
N VAL A 33 -4.68 -25.94 11.10
CA VAL A 33 -3.89 -24.71 11.36
C VAL A 33 -2.42 -25.04 11.46
N GLU A 34 -2.05 -26.07 12.24
CA GLU A 34 -0.66 -26.50 12.35
C GLU A 34 -0.08 -26.96 11.00
N LYS A 35 -0.88 -27.69 10.20
CA LYS A 35 -0.48 -28.10 8.84
C LYS A 35 -0.22 -26.90 7.93
N LEU A 36 -1.09 -25.89 7.98
CA LEU A 36 -0.96 -24.67 7.17
C LEU A 36 0.20 -23.78 7.62
N ILE A 37 0.48 -23.70 8.93
CA ILE A 37 1.67 -23.03 9.46
C ILE A 37 2.94 -23.74 8.96
N LYS A 38 3.02 -25.08 9.08
CA LYS A 38 4.16 -25.87 8.55
C LYS A 38 4.35 -25.71 7.04
N LEU A 39 3.25 -25.65 6.28
CA LEU A 39 3.31 -25.39 4.85
C LEU A 39 3.87 -23.99 4.56
N SER A 40 3.43 -22.98 5.32
CA SER A 40 3.94 -21.61 5.24
C SER A 40 5.45 -21.53 5.57
N GLU A 41 5.92 -22.34 6.52
CA GLU A 41 7.36 -22.46 6.83
C GLU A 41 8.17 -23.06 5.69
N SER A 42 7.60 -24.06 5.01
CA SER A 42 8.24 -24.71 3.87
C SER A 42 8.45 -23.69 2.75
N TYR A 43 7.40 -22.93 2.41
CA TYR A 43 7.49 -21.83 1.43
C TYR A 43 8.45 -20.71 1.86
N CYS A 44 8.48 -20.35 3.15
CA CYS A 44 9.45 -19.36 3.65
C CYS A 44 10.90 -19.87 3.53
N SER A 45 11.12 -21.17 3.73
CA SER A 45 12.43 -21.81 3.56
C SER A 45 12.86 -21.85 2.09
N ASP A 46 11.94 -22.21 1.19
CA ASP A 46 12.17 -22.15 -0.25
C ASP A 46 12.49 -20.72 -0.70
N ALA A 47 11.76 -19.72 -0.19
CA ALA A 47 12.02 -18.32 -0.49
C ALA A 47 13.44 -17.89 -0.11
N LYS A 48 13.94 -18.30 1.06
CA LYS A 48 15.33 -18.05 1.49
C LYS A 48 16.33 -18.73 0.57
N PHE A 49 16.09 -19.99 0.23
CA PHE A 49 16.96 -20.75 -0.66
C PHE A 49 17.11 -20.06 -2.03
N TYR A 50 16.00 -19.72 -2.68
CA TYR A 50 16.03 -19.06 -3.98
C TYR A 50 16.62 -17.65 -3.91
N PHE A 51 16.40 -16.92 -2.80
CA PHE A 51 17.01 -15.62 -2.56
C PHE A 51 18.54 -15.70 -2.55
N GLU A 52 19.11 -16.67 -1.83
CA GLU A 52 20.56 -16.89 -1.75
C GLU A 52 21.17 -17.30 -3.08
N LYS A 53 20.39 -17.97 -3.95
CA LYS A 53 20.80 -18.33 -5.32
C LYS A 53 20.67 -17.17 -6.32
N GLY A 54 20.10 -16.04 -5.92
CA GLY A 54 19.85 -14.89 -6.78
C GLY A 54 18.60 -15.04 -7.67
N ASP A 55 17.80 -16.09 -7.49
CA ASP A 55 16.49 -16.24 -8.13
C ASP A 55 15.43 -15.49 -7.32
N TYR A 56 15.44 -14.16 -7.48
CA TYR A 56 14.56 -13.28 -6.72
C TYR A 56 13.09 -13.39 -7.12
N ILE A 57 12.78 -13.81 -8.35
CA ILE A 57 11.38 -13.94 -8.79
C ILE A 57 10.76 -15.14 -8.08
N THR A 58 11.40 -16.31 -8.14
CA THR A 58 10.92 -17.51 -7.45
C THR A 58 10.89 -17.30 -5.94
N SER A 59 11.90 -16.61 -5.39
CA SER A 59 11.93 -16.22 -3.98
C SER A 59 10.71 -15.36 -3.58
N LEU A 60 10.37 -14.34 -4.37
CA LEU A 60 9.19 -13.50 -4.14
C LEU A 60 7.89 -14.31 -4.23
N THR A 61 7.79 -15.22 -5.19
CA THR A 61 6.62 -16.09 -5.33
C THR A 61 6.44 -16.99 -4.11
N CYS A 62 7.51 -17.68 -3.67
CA CYS A 62 7.47 -18.54 -2.48
C CYS A 62 7.06 -17.75 -1.23
N ILE A 63 7.63 -16.56 -1.00
CA ILE A 63 7.31 -15.79 0.20
C ILE A 63 5.88 -15.25 0.18
N ALA A 64 5.36 -14.86 -0.99
CA ALA A 64 3.97 -14.44 -1.14
C ALA A 64 2.96 -15.57 -0.83
N TYR A 65 3.29 -16.82 -1.20
CA TYR A 65 2.47 -17.97 -0.81
C TYR A 65 2.46 -18.18 0.71
N ALA A 66 3.62 -18.08 1.36
CA ALA A 66 3.70 -18.19 2.82
C ALA A 66 2.88 -17.10 3.52
N GLU A 67 3.03 -15.84 3.08
CA GLU A 67 2.29 -14.69 3.61
C GLU A 67 0.77 -14.86 3.45
N GLY A 68 0.31 -15.22 2.25
CA GLY A 68 -1.12 -15.38 1.96
C GLY A 68 -1.80 -16.49 2.77
N LEU A 69 -1.08 -17.57 3.08
CA LEU A 69 -1.59 -18.63 3.96
C LEU A 69 -1.81 -18.12 5.40
N LEU A 70 -0.85 -17.35 5.93
CA LEU A 70 -0.94 -16.76 7.26
C LEU A 70 -2.04 -15.69 7.35
N ASP A 71 -2.15 -14.83 6.34
CA ASP A 71 -3.21 -13.83 6.26
C ASP A 71 -4.59 -14.47 6.17
N CYS A 72 -4.74 -15.60 5.45
CA CYS A 72 -5.99 -16.35 5.39
C CYS A 72 -6.38 -16.92 6.76
N LEU A 73 -5.43 -17.55 7.47
CA LEU A 73 -5.67 -18.05 8.83
C LEU A 73 -6.07 -16.92 9.80
N LYS A 74 -5.41 -15.77 9.69
CA LYS A 74 -5.74 -14.58 10.48
C LYS A 74 -7.13 -14.05 10.14
N PHE A 75 -7.47 -13.95 8.86
CA PHE A 75 -8.77 -13.49 8.39
C PHE A 75 -9.93 -14.38 8.89
N LEU A 76 -9.68 -15.68 8.98
CA LEU A 76 -10.63 -16.65 9.56
C LEU A 76 -10.64 -16.67 11.09
N ASN A 77 -9.89 -15.76 11.74
CA ASN A 77 -9.70 -15.70 13.20
C ASN A 77 -9.15 -16.99 13.82
N MET A 78 -8.40 -17.79 13.06
CA MET A 78 -7.79 -19.03 13.54
C MET A 78 -6.44 -18.80 14.22
N ILE A 79 -5.76 -17.72 13.85
CA ILE A 79 -4.50 -17.25 14.46
C ILE A 79 -4.54 -15.74 14.63
N ASN A 80 -3.70 -15.20 15.51
CA ASN A 80 -3.57 -13.75 15.68
C ASN A 80 -2.11 -13.34 15.73
N PHE A 81 -1.72 -12.41 14.86
CA PHE A 81 -0.37 -11.83 14.85
C PHE A 81 -0.39 -10.44 14.18
N GLU A 82 0.68 -9.68 14.39
CA GLU A 82 0.92 -8.43 13.66
C GLU A 82 2.21 -8.52 12.84
N TRP A 83 2.18 -7.93 11.64
CA TRP A 83 3.36 -7.73 10.82
C TRP A 83 4.25 -6.64 11.46
N GLU A 84 5.51 -6.98 11.75
CA GLU A 84 6.44 -6.10 12.50
C GLU A 84 6.97 -4.90 11.71
N ASN A 85 6.85 -4.90 10.39
CA ASN A 85 7.58 -3.94 9.56
C ASN A 85 6.76 -2.70 9.23
N GLU A 86 7.23 -1.53 9.66
CA GLU A 86 6.66 -0.23 9.29
C GLU A 86 6.62 0.01 7.77
N GLU A 87 7.55 -0.53 6.98
CA GLU A 87 7.48 -0.42 5.51
C GLU A 87 6.33 -1.24 4.91
N MET A 88 5.98 -2.36 5.55
CA MET A 88 4.81 -3.15 5.18
C MET A 88 3.51 -2.49 5.63
N LYS A 89 3.51 -1.87 6.81
CA LYS A 89 2.42 -0.96 7.23
C LYS A 89 2.28 0.22 6.25
N LYS A 90 3.40 0.84 5.83
CA LYS A 90 3.43 1.91 4.82
C LYS A 90 2.83 1.48 3.49
N LEU A 91 3.02 0.23 3.07
CA LEU A 91 2.38 -0.28 1.85
C LEU A 91 0.85 -0.23 1.93
N HIS A 92 0.29 -0.37 3.13
CA HIS A 92 -1.13 -0.23 3.43
C HIS A 92 -1.54 1.19 3.86
N ASN A 93 -0.59 2.09 4.11
CA ASN A 93 -0.91 3.45 4.51
C ASN A 93 -1.59 4.18 3.35
N LYS A 94 -2.72 4.83 3.63
CA LYS A 94 -3.37 5.74 2.71
C LYS A 94 -2.80 7.13 2.91
N VAL A 95 -2.13 7.65 1.89
CA VAL A 95 -1.54 8.99 1.87
C VAL A 95 -2.41 9.89 1.01
N LEU A 96 -2.88 10.99 1.58
CA LEU A 96 -3.73 11.93 0.89
C LEU A 96 -2.92 13.10 0.33
N VAL A 97 -3.15 13.44 -0.94
CA VAL A 97 -2.65 14.67 -1.55
C VAL A 97 -3.83 15.44 -2.11
N ALA A 98 -4.10 16.65 -1.61
CA ALA A 98 -5.19 17.48 -2.09
C ALA A 98 -4.65 18.71 -2.83
N GLY A 99 -5.32 19.10 -3.91
CA GLY A 99 -4.88 20.26 -4.68
C GLY A 99 -5.79 20.62 -5.84
N THR A 100 -5.53 21.79 -6.44
CA THR A 100 -6.22 22.18 -7.67
C THR A 100 -5.67 21.41 -8.87
N PHE A 101 -4.34 21.22 -8.96
CA PHE A 101 -3.70 20.56 -10.11
C PHE A 101 -4.07 21.19 -11.46
N ASP A 102 -4.23 22.51 -11.48
CA ASP A 102 -4.48 23.28 -12.69
C ASP A 102 -3.16 23.55 -13.39
N ILE A 103 -3.05 23.11 -14.65
CA ILE A 103 -1.79 23.04 -15.43
C ILE A 103 -0.68 22.31 -14.65
N ILE A 104 -0.58 20.99 -14.84
CA ILE A 104 0.45 20.19 -14.19
C ILE A 104 1.85 20.66 -14.59
N HIS A 105 2.73 20.76 -13.60
CA HIS A 105 4.14 21.10 -13.75
C HIS A 105 4.99 20.21 -12.83
N PRO A 106 6.33 20.20 -12.95
CA PRO A 106 7.19 19.26 -12.22
C PRO A 106 7.05 19.29 -10.69
N GLY A 107 6.60 20.40 -10.11
CA GLY A 107 6.35 20.52 -8.67
C GLY A 107 5.25 19.58 -8.19
N HIS A 108 4.14 19.46 -8.93
CA HIS A 108 3.08 18.49 -8.63
C HIS A 108 3.59 17.05 -8.73
N ILE A 109 4.39 16.75 -9.76
CA ILE A 109 4.96 15.41 -9.95
C ILE A 109 5.89 15.06 -8.77
N TRP A 110 6.74 16.00 -8.36
CA TRP A 110 7.64 15.81 -7.23
C TRP A 110 6.87 15.57 -5.92
N LEU A 111 5.82 16.35 -5.65
CA LEU A 111 4.98 16.20 -4.46
C LEU A 111 4.32 14.81 -4.41
N ILE A 112 3.68 14.38 -5.50
CA ILE A 112 2.99 13.08 -5.56
C ILE A 112 4.01 11.94 -5.48
N LYS A 113 5.15 12.07 -6.16
CA LYS A 113 6.26 11.10 -6.05
C LYS A 113 6.74 10.96 -4.62
N LYS A 114 6.86 12.08 -3.88
CA LYS A 114 7.24 12.07 -2.47
C LYS A 114 6.18 11.42 -1.61
N ALA A 115 4.90 11.73 -1.82
CA ALA A 115 3.78 11.06 -1.13
C ALA A 115 3.81 9.54 -1.30
N LYS A 116 4.20 9.04 -2.48
CA LYS A 116 4.32 7.60 -2.77
C LYS A 116 5.38 6.87 -1.93
N GLU A 117 6.33 7.60 -1.35
CA GLU A 117 7.30 7.02 -0.40
C GLU A 117 6.65 6.68 0.96
N TYR A 118 5.47 7.23 1.26
CA TYR A 118 4.75 7.03 2.52
C TYR A 118 3.59 6.04 2.45
N GLY A 119 3.14 5.66 1.23
CA GLY A 119 2.12 4.63 1.03
C GLY A 119 1.31 4.75 -0.26
N ARG A 120 0.09 4.23 -0.25
CA ARG A 120 -0.90 4.31 -1.33
C ARG A 120 -1.42 5.74 -1.44
N VAL A 121 -1.16 6.41 -2.56
CA VAL A 121 -1.46 7.81 -2.80
C VAL A 121 -2.84 7.97 -3.40
N ILE A 122 -3.71 8.64 -2.66
CA ILE A 122 -5.04 9.07 -3.10
C ILE A 122 -5.00 10.59 -3.31
N VAL A 123 -5.27 11.03 -4.54
CA VAL A 123 -5.25 12.45 -4.90
C VAL A 123 -6.66 13.01 -4.97
N ILE A 124 -6.93 14.07 -4.20
CA ILE A 124 -8.19 14.83 -4.29
C ILE A 124 -7.96 16.04 -5.19
N VAL A 125 -8.67 16.05 -6.31
CA VAL A 125 -8.68 17.17 -7.27
C VAL A 125 -9.83 18.10 -6.91
N ALA A 126 -9.53 19.36 -6.58
CA ALA A 126 -10.56 20.34 -6.25
C ALA A 126 -11.53 20.55 -7.41
N THR A 127 -12.84 20.62 -7.14
CA THR A 127 -13.87 20.95 -8.13
C THR A 127 -13.76 22.42 -8.54
N ASP A 128 -14.36 22.78 -9.68
CA ASP A 128 -14.28 24.15 -10.21
C ASP A 128 -14.97 25.16 -9.27
N SER A 129 -16.06 24.73 -8.62
CA SER A 129 -16.78 25.46 -7.57
C SER A 129 -15.87 25.77 -6.36
N ASN A 130 -15.13 24.77 -5.85
CA ASN A 130 -14.21 24.94 -4.74
C ASN A 130 -13.07 25.90 -5.07
N VAL A 131 -12.53 25.81 -6.29
CA VAL A 131 -11.46 26.71 -6.74
C VAL A 131 -11.98 28.13 -6.83
N LYS A 132 -13.16 28.35 -7.40
CA LYS A 132 -13.80 29.66 -7.47
C LYS A 132 -14.07 30.23 -6.08
N ARG A 133 -14.59 29.42 -5.15
CA ARG A 133 -14.89 29.81 -3.78
C ARG A 133 -13.64 30.20 -2.99
N LEU A 134 -12.59 29.36 -3.03
CA LEU A 134 -11.39 29.54 -2.20
C LEU A 134 -10.36 30.50 -2.81
N LYS A 135 -10.25 30.55 -4.14
CA LYS A 135 -9.22 31.32 -4.85
C LYS A 135 -9.78 32.54 -5.60
N GLY A 136 -11.10 32.74 -5.60
CA GLY A 136 -11.76 33.87 -6.25
C GLY A 136 -11.71 33.86 -7.78
N ARG A 137 -11.26 32.75 -8.38
CA ARG A 137 -11.10 32.61 -9.85
C ARG A 137 -11.45 31.20 -10.30
N ASN A 138 -11.87 31.06 -11.55
CA ASN A 138 -12.02 29.75 -12.17
C ASN A 138 -10.63 29.14 -12.46
N PRO A 139 -10.49 27.81 -12.39
CA PRO A 139 -9.33 27.13 -12.96
C PRO A 139 -9.33 27.29 -14.48
N ILE A 140 -8.16 27.14 -15.09
CA ILE A 140 -7.98 27.17 -16.54
C ILE A 140 -8.59 25.93 -17.18
N LEU A 141 -8.34 24.76 -16.57
CA LEU A 141 -8.89 23.49 -17.02
C LEU A 141 -10.07 23.05 -16.14
N PRO A 142 -11.16 22.52 -16.73
CA PRO A 142 -12.26 21.93 -15.97
C PRO A 142 -11.78 20.81 -15.05
N SER A 143 -12.47 20.64 -13.92
CA SER A 143 -12.17 19.62 -12.92
C SER A 143 -12.08 18.19 -13.48
N SER A 144 -12.90 17.85 -14.48
CA SER A 144 -12.85 16.56 -15.17
C SER A 144 -11.53 16.33 -15.92
N GLN A 145 -11.02 17.33 -16.64
CA GLN A 145 -9.76 17.23 -17.37
C GLN A 145 -8.56 17.17 -16.41
N ARG A 146 -8.58 18.00 -15.36
CA ARG A 146 -7.54 17.97 -14.32
C ARG A 146 -7.49 16.59 -13.66
N LEU A 147 -8.66 16.00 -13.36
CA LEU A 147 -8.76 14.66 -12.81
C LEU A 147 -8.14 13.61 -13.74
N GLU A 148 -8.46 13.64 -15.03
CA GLU A 148 -7.94 12.68 -16.01
C GLU A 148 -6.41 12.74 -16.13
N VAL A 149 -5.85 13.95 -16.17
CA VAL A 149 -4.39 14.14 -16.18
C VAL A 149 -3.77 13.60 -14.89
N VAL A 150 -4.34 13.92 -13.72
CA VAL A 150 -3.83 13.45 -12.43
C VAL A 150 -3.89 11.92 -12.32
N LYS A 151 -4.98 11.28 -12.77
CA LYS A 151 -5.12 9.81 -12.82
C LYS A 151 -4.01 9.14 -13.64
N SER A 152 -3.48 9.82 -14.64
CA SER A 152 -2.45 9.31 -15.54
C SER A 152 -1.02 9.41 -14.98
N ILE A 153 -0.83 10.06 -13.83
CA ILE A 153 0.48 10.21 -13.21
C ILE A 153 0.88 8.89 -12.53
N LYS A 154 2.02 8.33 -12.93
CA LYS A 154 2.57 7.04 -12.45
C LYS A 154 2.52 6.82 -10.93
N TYR A 155 2.63 7.88 -10.14
CA TYR A 155 2.71 7.80 -8.67
C TYR A 155 1.36 7.87 -7.97
N VAL A 156 0.26 8.05 -8.71
CA VAL A 156 -1.11 8.12 -8.20
C VAL A 156 -1.73 6.73 -8.24
N ASP A 157 -2.22 6.24 -7.09
CA ASP A 157 -2.95 4.97 -7.04
C ASP A 157 -4.46 5.18 -7.27
N GLU A 158 -4.97 6.33 -6.85
CA GLU A 158 -6.36 6.72 -7.03
C GLU A 158 -6.47 8.24 -7.10
N ALA A 159 -7.33 8.76 -7.97
CA ALA A 159 -7.67 10.17 -7.96
C ALA A 159 -9.18 10.37 -8.07
N ILE A 160 -9.69 11.28 -7.25
CA ILE A 160 -11.11 11.58 -7.10
C ILE A 160 -11.34 13.10 -7.11
N LEU A 161 -12.56 13.51 -7.39
CA LEU A 161 -12.96 14.89 -7.18
C LEU A 161 -13.22 15.16 -5.70
N GLY A 162 -12.89 16.38 -5.27
CA GLY A 162 -13.35 16.92 -3.99
C GLY A 162 -14.87 17.07 -3.96
N SER A 163 -15.40 17.28 -2.76
CA SER A 163 -16.81 17.57 -2.57
C SER A 163 -17.12 19.04 -2.89
N ASP A 164 -18.30 19.33 -3.43
CA ASP A 164 -18.74 20.72 -3.71
C ASP A 164 -19.25 21.47 -2.47
N ASP A 165 -19.38 20.79 -1.33
CA ASP A 165 -19.77 21.38 -0.05
C ASP A 165 -18.65 22.23 0.56
N GLU A 166 -18.99 23.07 1.55
CA GLU A 166 -18.02 23.91 2.26
C GLU A 166 -17.02 23.08 3.08
N ASP A 167 -17.38 21.86 3.42
CA ASP A 167 -16.56 20.96 4.22
C ASP A 167 -15.53 20.19 3.38
N ILE A 168 -14.34 20.79 3.28
CA ILE A 168 -13.18 20.21 2.59
C ILE A 168 -12.70 18.91 3.28
N LEU A 169 -13.01 18.72 4.58
CA LEU A 169 -12.53 17.59 5.38
C LEU A 169 -13.36 16.33 5.17
N LYS A 170 -14.58 16.44 4.66
CA LYS A 170 -15.47 15.29 4.43
C LYS A 170 -14.80 14.13 3.68
N LYS A 171 -14.02 14.44 2.64
CA LYS A 171 -13.27 13.40 1.90
C LYS A 171 -12.14 12.79 2.73
N VAL A 172 -11.50 13.56 3.60
CA VAL A 172 -10.50 13.07 4.54
C VAL A 172 -11.15 12.07 5.51
N GLU A 173 -12.33 12.39 6.04
CA GLU A 173 -13.09 11.54 6.95
C GLU A 173 -13.62 10.25 6.30
N GLU A 174 -14.06 10.34 5.05
CA GLU A 174 -14.46 9.17 4.25
C GLU A 174 -13.28 8.24 3.97
N ILE A 175 -12.14 8.81 3.56
CA ILE A 175 -10.96 8.05 3.14
C ILE A 175 -10.20 7.50 4.35
N LYS A 176 -10.23 8.18 5.50
CA LYS A 176 -9.45 7.85 6.71
C LYS A 176 -7.98 7.56 6.37
N PRO A 177 -7.23 8.56 5.85
CA PRO A 177 -5.80 8.40 5.59
C PRO A 177 -5.05 8.15 6.90
N ASN A 178 -3.88 7.55 6.78
CA ASN A 178 -2.99 7.27 7.91
C ASN A 178 -2.22 8.50 8.36
#